data_AF-A0AAV8XSG6-F1
#
_entry.id   AF-A0AAV8XSG6-F1
#
_cell.length_a   1.000
_cell.length_b   1.000
_cell.length_c   1.000
_cell.angle_alpha   90.00
_cell.angle_beta   90.00
_cell.angle_gamma   90.00
#
_symmetry.space_group_name_H-M   'P 1'
#
loop_
_entity.id
_entity.type
_entity.pdbx_description
1 polymer ?
#
loop_
_entity_poly.entity_id
_entity_poly.type
_entity_poly.pdbx_seq_one_letter_code
_entity_poly.pdbx_strand_id
1 'polypeptide(L)'
;MVRNYKPETNRANIDEGIMCQALRQMLSKSVSQREESRVYGIKRQTLRSRIKNIMKTMSVEDYLKKNDDGYEDDPEEKSKYATRKVFSTSEDNMLVNYLKQCSNMTYQQIRVFVYDYAKVLPGCKCPENWNLGKKAGIEWLRGFMRTCNFKFAKTGEHKFGQRNWLQ
;
A
#
# COMPACT_ATOMS: atom_id res chain seq x y z
N MET A 1 -13.19 -17.79 -15.98
CA MET A 1 -14.06 -17.87 -14.78
C MET A 1 -13.56 -16.88 -13.75
N VAL A 2 -14.32 -15.82 -13.46
CA VAL A 2 -13.97 -14.82 -12.43
C VAL A 2 -14.38 -15.40 -11.06
N ARG A 3 -13.44 -15.49 -10.12
CA ARG A 3 -13.71 -16.05 -8.78
C ARG A 3 -14.62 -15.09 -7.99
N ASN A 4 -15.90 -15.41 -7.85
CA ASN A 4 -16.87 -14.67 -7.01
C ASN A 4 -16.75 -15.03 -5.51
N TYR A 5 -15.54 -14.95 -4.96
CA TYR A 5 -15.30 -15.23 -3.55
C TYR A 5 -15.60 -13.99 -2.70
N LYS A 6 -16.59 -14.08 -1.80
CA LYS A 6 -16.81 -13.10 -0.73
C LYS A 6 -16.16 -13.62 0.56
N PRO A 7 -15.11 -12.97 1.09
CA PRO A 7 -14.51 -13.41 2.35
C PRO A 7 -15.49 -13.21 3.51
N GLU A 8 -15.74 -14.27 4.27
CA GLU A 8 -16.60 -14.26 5.47
C GLU A 8 -16.03 -13.42 6.62
N THR A 9 -14.73 -13.09 6.56
CA THR A 9 -14.05 -12.32 7.61
C THR A 9 -13.47 -11.04 7.04
N ASN A 10 -13.78 -9.91 7.68
CA ASN A 10 -13.18 -8.62 7.39
C ASN A 10 -11.73 -8.55 7.90
N ARG A 11 -10.85 -9.42 7.35
CA ARG A 11 -9.41 -9.48 7.68
C ARG A 11 -8.67 -8.20 7.29
N ALA A 12 -9.29 -7.34 6.50
CA ALA A 12 -8.69 -6.15 5.92
C ALA A 12 -8.81 -4.90 6.80
N ASN A 13 -9.64 -4.93 7.86
CA ASN A 13 -9.98 -3.76 8.68
C ASN A 13 -9.46 -3.84 10.12
N ILE A 14 -8.38 -4.58 10.36
CA ILE A 14 -7.74 -4.55 11.67
C ILE A 14 -6.89 -3.28 11.69
N ASP A 15 -7.20 -2.38 12.62
CA ASP A 15 -6.42 -1.18 12.83
C ASP A 15 -4.99 -1.56 13.26
N GLU A 16 -4.01 -1.13 12.48
CA GLU A 16 -2.61 -1.51 12.70
C GLU A 16 -2.06 -0.82 13.95
N GLY A 17 -2.62 0.32 14.36
CA GLY A 17 -2.28 1.01 15.61
C GLY A 17 -2.65 0.19 16.84
N ILE A 18 -3.91 -0.25 16.93
CA ILE A 18 -4.42 -1.16 17.97
C ILE A 18 -3.60 -2.46 18.00
N MET A 19 -3.23 -3.01 16.83
CA MET A 19 -2.37 -4.20 16.74
C MET A 19 -0.98 -3.97 17.35
N CYS A 20 -0.32 -2.86 17.00
CA CYS A 20 1.00 -2.50 17.51
C CYS A 20 0.96 -2.32 19.04
N GLN A 21 -0.08 -1.68 19.57
CA GLN A 21 -0.23 -1.47 21.00
C GLN A 21 -0.38 -2.80 21.76
N ALA A 22 -1.22 -3.71 21.26
CA ALA A 22 -1.41 -5.04 21.85
C ALA A 22 -0.11 -5.85 21.84
N LEU A 23 0.61 -5.85 20.72
CA LEU A 23 1.90 -6.55 20.61
C LEU A 23 2.95 -5.96 21.56
N ARG A 24 2.99 -4.64 21.71
CA ARG A 24 3.91 -3.95 22.63
C ARG A 24 3.62 -4.34 24.07
N GLN A 25 2.35 -4.39 24.48
CA GLN A 25 1.98 -4.86 25.83
C GLN A 25 2.38 -6.31 26.06
N MET A 26 2.09 -7.20 25.10
CA MET A 26 2.46 -8.62 25.20
C MET A 26 3.97 -8.85 25.32
N LEU A 27 4.77 -8.10 24.55
CA LEU A 27 6.22 -8.24 24.53
C LEU A 27 6.90 -7.57 25.73
N SER A 28 6.33 -6.49 26.28
CA SER A 28 6.94 -5.73 27.40
C SER A 28 6.43 -6.13 28.79
N LYS A 29 5.13 -6.43 28.94
CA LYS A 29 4.45 -6.61 30.24
C LYS A 29 3.97 -8.04 30.50
N SER A 30 4.44 -9.02 29.71
CA SER A 30 4.11 -10.45 29.83
C SER A 30 2.59 -10.75 29.92
N VAL A 31 1.74 -9.89 29.36
CA VAL A 31 0.29 -10.09 29.37
C VAL A 31 -0.11 -11.28 28.51
N SER A 32 -1.10 -12.06 28.96
CA SER A 32 -1.52 -13.26 28.23
C SER A 32 -2.24 -12.92 26.93
N GLN A 33 -2.07 -13.78 25.92
CA GLN A 33 -2.78 -13.68 24.62
C GLN A 33 -4.32 -13.61 24.76
N ARG A 34 -4.87 -14.15 25.87
CA ARG A 34 -6.32 -14.16 26.12
C ARG A 34 -6.81 -12.81 26.60
N GLU A 35 -6.04 -12.17 27.48
CA GLU A 35 -6.40 -10.85 28.02
C GLU A 35 -6.37 -9.79 26.91
N GLU A 36 -5.31 -9.79 26.12
CA GLU A 36 -5.12 -8.86 25.01
C GLU A 36 -6.17 -9.03 23.90
N SER A 37 -6.56 -10.28 23.63
CA SER A 37 -7.65 -10.57 22.70
C SER A 37 -8.98 -9.99 23.17
N ARG A 38 -9.23 -9.98 24.49
CA ARG A 38 -10.45 -9.40 25.09
C ARG A 38 -10.41 -7.88 25.07
N VAL A 39 -9.28 -7.28 25.44
CA VAL A 39 -9.12 -5.83 25.55
C VAL A 39 -9.18 -5.15 24.18
N TYR A 40 -8.46 -5.68 23.19
CA TYR A 40 -8.34 -5.06 21.87
C TYR A 40 -9.29 -5.65 20.81
N GLY A 41 -10.06 -6.68 21.15
CA GLY A 41 -11.00 -7.32 20.21
C GLY A 41 -10.33 -8.07 19.05
N ILE A 42 -9.02 -8.33 19.13
CA ILE A 42 -8.24 -9.01 18.08
C ILE A 42 -8.27 -10.52 18.32
N LYS A 43 -8.49 -11.33 17.27
CA LYS A 43 -8.42 -12.80 17.39
C LYS A 43 -7.05 -13.26 17.90
N ARG A 44 -7.05 -14.12 18.93
CA ARG A 44 -5.84 -14.73 19.51
C ARG A 44 -4.86 -15.30 18.48
N GLN A 45 -5.38 -15.97 17.46
CA GLN A 45 -4.56 -16.56 16.38
C GLN A 45 -3.78 -15.48 15.60
N THR A 46 -4.36 -14.30 15.40
CA THR A 46 -3.72 -13.17 14.71
C THR A 46 -2.54 -12.64 15.52
N LEU A 47 -2.73 -12.38 16.82
CA LEU A 47 -1.66 -11.93 17.72
C LEU A 47 -0.50 -12.94 17.75
N ARG A 48 -0.81 -14.24 17.91
CA ARG A 48 0.19 -15.31 17.89
C ARG A 48 0.96 -15.38 16.58
N SER A 49 0.28 -15.26 15.44
CA SER A 49 0.93 -15.27 14.13
C SER A 49 1.85 -14.07 13.94
N ARG A 50 1.45 -12.88 14.41
CA ARG A 50 2.25 -11.66 14.32
C ARG A 50 3.51 -11.75 15.17
N ILE A 51 3.41 -12.21 16.42
CA ILE A 51 4.57 -12.44 17.30
C ILE A 51 5.56 -13.42 16.65
N LYS A 52 5.05 -14.54 16.13
CA LYS A 52 5.89 -15.53 15.43
C LYS A 52 6.63 -14.92 14.23
N ASN A 53 5.98 -14.05 13.48
CA ASN A 53 6.60 -13.37 12.35
C ASN A 53 7.67 -12.36 12.81
N ILE A 54 7.40 -11.57 13.86
CA ILE A 54 8.36 -10.63 14.44
C ILE A 54 9.63 -11.38 14.86
N MET A 55 9.48 -12.45 15.65
CA MET A 55 10.59 -13.29 16.12
C MET A 55 11.38 -13.96 14.98
N LYS A 56 10.77 -14.16 13.81
CA LYS A 56 11.46 -14.69 12.62
C LYS A 56 12.30 -13.61 11.93
N THR A 57 11.87 -12.36 11.99
CA THR A 57 12.45 -11.25 11.22
C THR A 57 13.44 -10.39 12.00
N MET A 58 13.26 -10.24 13.32
CA MET A 58 14.06 -9.33 14.16
C MET A 58 13.99 -9.71 15.65
N SER A 59 14.85 -9.10 16.47
CA SER A 59 14.80 -9.26 17.93
C SER A 59 13.64 -8.47 18.56
N VAL A 60 13.21 -8.88 19.75
CA VAL A 60 12.13 -8.22 20.50
C VAL A 60 12.54 -6.80 20.90
N GLU A 61 13.79 -6.62 21.30
CA GLU A 61 14.38 -5.34 21.70
C GLU A 61 14.38 -4.34 20.53
N ASP A 62 14.77 -4.81 19.33
CA ASP A 62 14.77 -4.00 18.11
C ASP A 62 13.35 -3.58 17.72
N TYR A 63 12.38 -4.48 17.86
CA TYR A 63 10.97 -4.17 17.61
C TYR A 63 10.44 -3.10 18.57
N LEU A 64 10.78 -3.19 19.87
CA LEU A 64 10.35 -2.20 20.86
C LEU A 64 11.02 -0.84 20.63
N LYS A 65 12.30 -0.81 20.24
CA LYS A 65 13.07 0.41 19.99
C LYS A 65 12.58 1.19 18.77
N LYS A 66 12.17 0.49 17.70
CA LYS A 66 11.64 1.08 16.45
C LYS A 66 10.28 1.80 16.61
N ASN A 67 9.63 1.64 17.76
CA ASN A 67 8.31 2.25 18.02
C ASN A 67 8.38 3.26 19.18
N ASP A 68 9.58 3.65 19.62
CA ASP A 68 9.81 4.53 20.78
C ASP A 68 10.43 5.87 20.39
N ASP A 69 11.23 5.88 19.33
CA ASP A 69 11.52 7.09 18.57
C ASP A 69 10.20 7.60 17.99
N GLY A 70 9.76 8.81 18.39
CA GLY A 70 8.53 9.46 17.92
C GLY A 70 8.51 9.82 16.43
N TYR A 71 9.15 9.00 15.60
CA TYR A 71 9.01 8.99 14.17
C TYR A 71 7.62 8.44 13.85
N GLU A 72 6.69 9.34 13.51
CA GLU A 72 5.51 8.94 12.76
C GLU A 72 5.99 8.32 11.45
N ASP A 73 6.19 7.01 11.44
CA ASP A 73 6.29 6.23 10.23
C ASP A 73 5.03 6.55 9.41
N ASP A 74 5.21 7.22 8.26
CA ASP A 74 4.14 7.55 7.33
C ASP A 74 3.28 6.29 7.13
N PRO A 75 1.98 6.32 7.52
CA PRO A 75 1.09 5.17 7.40
C PRO A 75 1.08 4.56 6.00
N GLU A 76 1.42 5.35 4.97
CA GLU A 76 1.52 4.88 3.59
C GLU A 76 2.68 3.90 3.33
N GLU A 77 3.76 3.97 4.10
CA GLU A 77 4.97 3.15 3.88
C GLU A 77 4.84 1.73 4.47
N LYS A 78 3.95 1.54 5.46
CA LYS A 78 3.61 0.21 6.04
C LYS A 78 2.35 -0.42 5.47
N SER A 79 1.78 0.13 4.41
CA SER A 79 0.68 -0.54 3.71
C SER A 79 1.09 -1.96 3.35
N LYS A 80 0.19 -2.94 3.51
CA LYS A 80 0.36 -4.32 2.98
C LYS A 80 0.67 -4.36 1.47
N TYR A 81 0.52 -3.22 0.78
CA TYR A 81 0.83 -3.03 -0.63
C TYR A 81 2.12 -2.21 -0.88
N ALA A 82 2.86 -1.81 0.16
CA ALA A 82 4.11 -1.04 0.03
C ALA A 82 5.16 -1.78 -0.80
N THR A 83 5.20 -3.12 -0.73
CA THR A 83 6.06 -3.96 -1.57
C THR A 83 5.76 -3.87 -3.08
N ARG A 84 4.64 -3.24 -3.46
CA ARG A 84 4.26 -3.02 -4.87
C ARG A 84 4.47 -1.57 -5.33
N LYS A 85 4.95 -0.67 -4.46
CA LYS A 85 5.33 0.69 -4.87
C LYS A 85 6.59 0.60 -5.75
N VAL A 86 6.52 1.23 -6.92
CA VAL A 86 7.63 1.29 -7.90
C VAL A 86 8.53 2.50 -7.62
N PHE A 87 7.94 3.55 -7.06
CA PHE A 87 8.59 4.80 -6.70
C PHE A 87 8.46 5.03 -5.19
N SER A 88 9.43 5.75 -4.65
CA SER A 88 9.36 6.34 -3.31
C SER A 88 8.34 7.47 -3.26
N THR A 89 7.91 7.85 -2.05
CA THR A 89 6.94 8.96 -1.87
C THR A 89 7.45 10.27 -2.45
N SER A 90 8.76 10.53 -2.37
CA SER A 90 9.37 11.73 -2.96
C SER A 90 9.31 11.72 -4.50
N GLU A 91 9.67 10.59 -5.12
CA GLU A 91 9.62 10.42 -6.58
C GLU A 91 8.18 10.48 -7.11
N ASP A 92 7.23 9.83 -6.42
CA ASP A 92 5.80 9.91 -6.75
C ASP A 92 5.31 11.36 -6.70
N ASN A 93 5.72 12.15 -5.70
CA ASN A 93 5.34 13.55 -5.60
C ASN A 93 5.92 14.41 -6.73
N MET A 94 7.18 14.18 -7.12
CA MET A 94 7.78 14.84 -8.29
C MET A 94 7.02 14.50 -9.57
N LEU A 95 6.72 13.22 -9.77
CA LEU A 95 5.97 12.72 -10.92
C LEU A 95 4.57 13.35 -10.98
N VAL A 96 3.85 13.39 -9.86
CA VAL A 96 2.53 14.02 -9.77
C VAL A 96 2.59 15.51 -10.05
N ASN A 97 3.59 16.21 -9.51
CA ASN A 97 3.75 17.64 -9.73
C ASN A 97 4.01 17.95 -11.22
N TYR A 98 4.83 17.14 -11.88
CA TYR A 98 5.07 17.27 -13.31
C TYR A 98 3.79 17.01 -14.12
N LEU A 99 3.09 15.91 -13.82
CA LEU A 99 1.82 15.58 -14.49
C LEU A 99 0.74 16.65 -14.28
N LYS A 100 0.74 17.36 -13.13
CA LYS A 100 -0.12 18.52 -12.86
C LYS A 100 0.17 19.71 -13.78
N GLN A 101 1.44 19.93 -14.11
CA GLN A 101 1.85 21.00 -15.03
C GLN A 101 1.51 20.66 -16.48
N CYS A 102 1.49 19.38 -16.83
CA CYS A 102 1.07 18.89 -18.15
C CYS A 102 -0.47 18.85 -18.26
N SER A 103 -1.07 19.93 -18.75
CA SER A 103 -2.53 20.10 -18.80
C SER A 103 -3.30 19.13 -19.72
N ASN A 104 -2.63 18.33 -20.57
CA ASN A 104 -3.33 17.55 -21.60
C ASN A 104 -2.67 16.20 -21.96
N MET A 105 -2.21 15.43 -20.99
CA MET A 105 -1.68 14.07 -21.24
C MET A 105 -2.77 13.00 -21.17
N THR A 106 -2.80 12.13 -22.18
CA THR A 106 -3.62 10.91 -22.19
C THR A 106 -3.03 9.84 -21.28
N TYR A 107 -3.87 8.89 -20.83
CA TYR A 107 -3.42 7.76 -20.02
C TYR A 107 -2.31 6.93 -20.66
N GLN A 108 -2.26 6.85 -21.98
CA GLN A 108 -1.20 6.13 -22.68
C GLN A 108 0.12 6.88 -22.63
N GLN A 109 0.09 8.21 -22.80
CA GLN A 109 1.27 9.06 -22.68
C GLN A 109 1.84 9.04 -21.27
N ILE A 110 0.99 9.08 -20.24
CA ILE A 110 1.42 8.96 -18.83
C ILE A 110 2.19 7.66 -18.62
N ARG A 111 1.67 6.54 -19.14
CA ARG A 111 2.32 5.23 -18.97
C ARG A 111 3.68 5.16 -19.65
N VAL A 112 3.85 5.79 -20.80
CA VAL A 112 5.16 5.87 -21.48
C VAL A 112 6.09 6.77 -20.68
N PHE A 113 5.64 7.97 -20.33
CA PHE A 113 6.41 8.93 -19.55
C PHE A 113 6.90 8.35 -18.21
N VAL A 114 6.04 7.64 -17.48
CA VAL A 114 6.40 6.99 -16.22
C VAL A 114 7.48 5.92 -16.42
N TYR A 115 7.44 5.18 -17.53
CA TYR A 115 8.48 4.21 -17.84
C TYR A 115 9.82 4.90 -18.13
N ASP A 116 9.80 6.00 -18.90
CA ASP A 116 11.00 6.77 -19.19
C ASP A 116 11.58 7.39 -17.90
N TYR A 117 10.72 7.95 -17.05
CA TYR A 117 11.07 8.45 -15.72
C TYR A 117 11.75 7.37 -14.87
N ALA A 118 11.17 6.17 -14.83
CA ALA A 118 11.73 5.05 -14.07
C ALA A 118 13.09 4.56 -14.60
N LYS A 119 13.38 4.74 -15.89
CA LYS A 119 14.68 4.38 -16.49
C LYS A 119 15.80 5.36 -16.13
N VAL A 120 15.44 6.62 -15.87
CA VAL A 120 16.41 7.65 -15.44
C VAL A 120 16.73 7.49 -13.94
N LEU A 121 15.80 6.96 -13.15
CA LEU A 121 15.99 6.79 -11.71
C LEU A 121 17.00 5.66 -11.38
N PRO A 122 18.01 5.93 -10.53
CA PRO A 122 18.98 4.91 -10.12
C PRO A 122 18.30 3.84 -9.24
N GLY A 123 18.44 2.58 -9.62
CA GLY A 123 17.98 1.45 -8.80
C GLY A 123 16.47 1.18 -8.81
N CYS A 124 15.70 1.81 -9.70
CA CYS A 124 14.26 1.57 -9.80
C CYS A 124 13.96 0.12 -10.27
N LYS A 125 13.26 -0.64 -9.43
CA LYS A 125 12.84 -2.02 -9.73
C LYS A 125 11.49 -2.02 -10.47
N CYS A 126 11.55 -1.76 -11.77
CA CYS A 126 10.38 -1.88 -12.64
C CYS A 126 9.95 -3.34 -12.82
N PRO A 127 8.64 -3.65 -12.86
CA PRO A 127 8.14 -4.94 -13.28
C PRO A 127 8.60 -5.29 -14.70
N GLU A 128 8.90 -6.56 -14.97
CA GLU A 128 9.38 -7.03 -16.27
C GLU A 128 8.41 -6.68 -17.42
N ASN A 129 7.10 -6.72 -17.15
CA ASN A 129 6.05 -6.33 -18.08
C ASN A 129 6.16 -4.87 -18.57
N TRP A 130 6.81 -3.98 -17.82
CA TRP A 130 7.05 -2.61 -18.25
C TRP A 130 8.12 -2.54 -19.33
N ASN A 131 9.17 -3.36 -19.21
CA ASN A 131 10.27 -3.41 -20.18
C ASN A 131 9.79 -3.95 -21.53
N LEU A 132 8.99 -5.02 -21.53
CA LEU A 132 8.44 -5.62 -22.75
C LEU A 132 7.56 -4.62 -23.53
N GLY A 133 6.69 -3.89 -22.81
CA GLY A 133 5.77 -2.94 -23.41
C GLY A 133 6.31 -1.52 -23.58
N LYS A 134 7.53 -1.24 -23.09
CA LYS A 134 8.13 0.10 -22.92
C LYS A 134 7.16 1.13 -22.34
N LYS A 135 6.33 0.69 -21.38
CA LYS A 135 5.29 1.51 -20.75
C LYS A 135 4.85 0.89 -19.43
N ALA A 136 4.44 1.73 -18.49
CA ALA A 136 3.89 1.27 -17.22
C ALA A 136 2.65 0.38 -17.40
N GLY A 137 2.41 -0.53 -16.46
CA GLY A 137 1.24 -1.41 -16.47
C GLY A 137 -0.09 -0.66 -16.24
N ILE A 138 -1.20 -1.21 -16.78
CA ILE A 138 -2.54 -0.63 -16.57
C ILE A 138 -2.92 -0.66 -15.08
N GLU A 139 -2.61 -1.75 -14.39
CA GLU A 139 -2.88 -1.90 -12.95
C GLU A 139 -2.11 -0.89 -12.11
N TRP A 140 -0.86 -0.60 -12.49
CA TRP A 140 -0.09 0.46 -11.83
C TRP A 140 -0.74 1.81 -12.02
N LEU A 141 -1.13 2.17 -13.25
CA LEU A 141 -1.80 3.46 -13.52
C LEU A 141 -3.09 3.59 -12.70
N ARG A 142 -3.90 2.53 -12.60
CA ARG A 142 -5.13 2.52 -11.78
C ARG A 142 -4.84 2.76 -10.30
N GLY A 143 -3.76 2.16 -9.78
CA GLY A 143 -3.30 2.39 -8.41
C GLY A 143 -2.85 3.82 -8.21
N PHE A 144 -1.93 4.28 -9.06
CA PHE A 144 -1.40 5.65 -9.07
C PHE A 144 -2.52 6.68 -9.10
N MET A 145 -3.50 6.55 -10.01
CA MET A 145 -4.63 7.48 -10.11
C MET A 145 -5.59 7.47 -8.91
N ARG A 146 -5.59 6.40 -8.10
CA ARG A 146 -6.39 6.34 -6.87
C ARG A 146 -5.68 7.04 -5.72
N THR A 147 -4.37 6.86 -5.64
CA THR A 147 -3.52 7.42 -4.56
C THR A 147 -3.23 8.89 -4.80
N CYS A 148 -2.91 9.25 -6.05
CA CYS A 148 -2.76 10.64 -6.44
C CYS A 148 -4.15 11.26 -6.44
N ASN A 149 -4.41 12.24 -5.57
CA ASN A 149 -5.59 13.10 -5.62
C ASN A 149 -5.51 14.06 -6.84
N PHE A 150 -5.30 13.49 -8.02
CA PHE A 150 -5.09 14.15 -9.28
C PHE A 150 -6.32 13.91 -10.15
N LYS A 151 -7.24 14.87 -10.10
CA LYS A 151 -8.44 14.88 -10.96
C LYS A 151 -8.04 15.54 -12.28
N PHE A 152 -7.90 14.76 -13.34
CA PHE A 152 -7.88 15.34 -14.69
C PHE A 152 -9.17 16.15 -14.86
N ALA A 153 -9.04 17.42 -15.23
CA ALA A 153 -10.17 18.20 -15.71
C ALA A 153 -10.76 17.42 -16.89
N LYS A 154 -12.04 17.07 -16.79
CA LYS A 154 -12.75 16.29 -17.80
C LYS A 154 -12.80 17.09 -19.10
N THR A 155 -11.85 16.92 -20.00
CA THR A 155 -12.03 17.26 -21.40
C THR A 155 -12.67 16.07 -22.09
N GLY A 156 -13.95 16.23 -22.46
CA GLY A 156 -14.66 15.43 -23.46
C GLY A 156 -14.84 13.94 -23.16
N GLU A 157 -16.01 13.61 -22.61
CA GLU A 157 -16.70 12.32 -22.81
C GLU A 157 -15.86 11.02 -22.76
N HIS A 158 -15.59 10.55 -21.55
CA HIS A 158 -15.82 9.14 -21.27
C HIS A 158 -16.24 8.99 -19.80
N LYS A 159 -17.53 8.67 -19.60
CA LYS A 159 -18.10 8.40 -18.29
C LYS A 159 -17.38 7.18 -17.68
N PHE A 160 -16.44 7.41 -16.75
CA PHE A 160 -16.13 6.41 -15.72
C PHE A 160 -17.04 6.69 -14.52
N GLY A 161 -18.28 6.24 -14.66
CA GLY A 161 -19.32 6.33 -13.66
C GLY A 161 -20.43 5.36 -14.04
N GLN A 162 -20.51 4.27 -13.26
CA GLN A 162 -21.58 3.26 -13.26
C GLN A 162 -21.65 2.34 -14.49
N ARG A 163 -21.19 1.10 -14.33
CA ARG A 163 -21.69 -0.07 -15.08
C ARG A 163 -21.91 -1.18 -14.05
N ASN A 164 -23.14 -1.31 -13.56
CA ASN A 164 -24.10 -2.31 -14.01
C ASN A 164 -23.44 -3.67 -14.25
N TRP A 165 -23.38 -4.43 -13.16
CA TRP A 165 -23.25 -5.88 -13.19
C TRP A 165 -24.65 -6.43 -13.38
N LEU A 166 -25.02 -6.80 -14.60
CA LEU A 166 -26.05 -7.78 -14.96
C LEU A 166 -26.27 -7.70 -16.48
N GLN A 167 -25.60 -8.60 -17.19
CA GLN A 167 -26.15 -9.39 -18.31
C GLN A 167 -25.24 -10.61 -18.48
#